data_AF-A0A0Q8V5E0-F1
#
_entry.id   AF-A0A0Q8V5E0-F1
#
_cell.length_a   1.000
_cell.length_b   1.000
_cell.length_c   1.000
_cell.angle_alpha   90.00
_cell.angle_beta   90.00
_cell.angle_gamma   90.00
#
_symmetry.space_group_name_H-M   'P 1'
#
loop_
_entity.id
_entity.type
_entity.pdbx_description
1 polymer ?
#
loop_
_entity_poly.entity_id
_entity_poly.type
_entity_poly.pdbx_seq_one_letter_code
_entity_poly.pdbx_strand_id
1 'polypeptide(L)'
;MAPRTLTRLVLVLTIGTAGLVAAPHAALADDPSPVVVQQRFTTSDGVELQTTLTSTGPVAARPTVVEFSPYGRGSETLDVSADYNFLLVQVRGTGDSDGSFDALGPRTQEDVVEVLDWACHQPFSDGRLALNGFSASAIMLYNSWHQELPCVDAAILKSGTFELYRDLLVPGGVLNLLPGAGVLALIGAPALLQGPDRLQRDPASSLDVVGGLFTTGLSVLAHPTLDGWWQERGWRGDANDIPVLMINGFYDVESRGVFQAFRALRGDGAHLVMEGGHDGVPAGTDGGAGEAAAWLDHFVRGVDNGIEDSPRVSLTLAQGSRASYLAGSHVTVTADDWPVPGTQWAELALAPGRTLTTTPPATRSLASYLTLPSLPTMTDVPNIALLEAGGVNALTGALPLLAQTNLASIDGLTGQTFTTAPLASPADLAGPVALDVTLATTTPGSALWAVLSDVAPDGTSNPLTVGRLSTSHPGIVAARSLVDQEGRVVQPYGDYTHASPAAPGAFRRYQVELWPVGNRFGAGHRIRVQLVGTSLASPLALPALHTVRLGGADGARLRVPVLPGSALSLAP
;
A
#
# COMPACT_ATOMS: atom_id res chain seq x y z
N MET A 1 27.16 7.77 -55.44
CA MET A 1 26.49 8.89 -54.74
C MET A 1 25.01 8.58 -54.68
N ALA A 2 24.51 8.17 -53.52
CA ALA A 2 23.09 7.99 -53.21
C ALA A 2 22.89 8.45 -51.75
N PRO A 3 21.82 9.21 -51.43
CA PRO A 3 21.73 9.89 -50.15
C PRO A 3 21.28 8.94 -49.04
N ARG A 4 21.94 9.03 -47.89
CA ARG A 4 21.51 8.38 -46.64
C ARG A 4 20.39 9.23 -46.03
N THR A 5 19.18 8.70 -46.02
CA THR A 5 18.06 9.21 -45.23
C THR A 5 18.30 8.87 -43.75
N LEU A 6 18.40 9.89 -42.90
CA LEU A 6 18.30 9.73 -41.45
C LEU A 6 16.84 9.43 -41.10
N THR A 7 16.55 8.19 -40.71
CA THR A 7 15.28 7.85 -40.07
C THR A 7 15.31 8.38 -38.63
N ARG A 8 14.56 9.44 -38.37
CA ARG A 8 14.24 9.88 -37.00
C ARG A 8 13.42 8.79 -36.33
N LEU A 9 14.00 8.12 -35.35
CA LEU A 9 13.28 7.23 -34.45
C LEU A 9 12.46 8.11 -33.49
N VAL A 10 11.18 8.33 -33.81
CA VAL A 10 10.22 8.87 -32.86
C VAL A 10 9.78 7.69 -32.00
N LEU A 11 10.27 7.64 -30.76
CA LEU A 11 9.82 6.69 -29.75
C LEU A 11 8.41 7.13 -29.32
N VAL A 12 7.39 6.52 -29.92
CA VAL A 12 6.02 6.63 -29.42
C VAL A 12 5.96 5.79 -28.15
N LEU A 13 5.88 6.47 -27.01
CA LEU A 13 5.57 5.83 -25.73
C LEU A 13 4.09 5.45 -25.78
N THR A 14 3.79 4.21 -26.15
CA THR A 14 2.46 3.64 -25.92
C THR A 14 2.34 3.41 -24.42
N ILE A 15 1.76 4.37 -23.72
CA ILE A 15 1.28 4.19 -22.35
C ILE A 15 0.13 3.19 -22.45
N GLY A 16 0.42 1.93 -22.13
CA GLY A 16 -0.62 0.93 -21.99
C GLY A 16 -1.50 1.34 -20.82
N THR A 17 -2.76 1.65 -21.10
CA THR A 17 -3.81 1.65 -20.09
C THR A 17 -3.91 0.24 -19.55
N ALA A 18 -3.22 -0.05 -18.46
CA ALA A 18 -3.64 -1.12 -17.56
C ALA A 18 -4.89 -0.62 -16.84
N GLY A 19 -6.00 -0.52 -17.60
CA GLY A 19 -7.29 -0.68 -16.99
C GLY A 19 -7.34 -2.11 -16.48
N LEU A 20 -7.71 -2.30 -15.22
CA LEU A 20 -8.43 -3.50 -14.86
C LEU A 20 -9.66 -3.53 -15.77
N VAL A 21 -9.53 -4.17 -16.93
CA VAL A 21 -10.69 -4.60 -17.68
C VAL A 21 -11.22 -5.75 -16.86
N ALA A 22 -12.24 -5.49 -16.05
CA ALA A 22 -13.14 -6.52 -15.59
C ALA A 22 -13.45 -7.40 -16.81
N ALA A 23 -13.21 -8.71 -16.69
CA ALA A 23 -13.54 -9.64 -17.77
C ALA A 23 -15.00 -9.36 -18.17
N PRO A 24 -15.28 -9.02 -19.44
CA PRO A 24 -16.64 -8.69 -19.82
C PRO A 24 -17.50 -9.89 -19.50
N HIS A 25 -18.51 -9.69 -18.64
CA HIS A 25 -19.57 -10.66 -18.49
C HIS A 25 -20.10 -10.99 -19.89
N ALA A 26 -20.25 -12.27 -20.19
CA ALA A 26 -21.06 -12.69 -21.32
C ALA A 26 -22.47 -12.15 -21.05
N ALA A 27 -22.81 -11.04 -21.69
CA ALA A 27 -24.13 -10.45 -21.59
C ALA A 27 -25.16 -11.53 -21.92
N LEU A 28 -25.94 -11.93 -20.91
CA LEU A 28 -27.19 -12.62 -21.17
C LEU A 28 -28.03 -11.65 -22.00
N ALA A 29 -28.58 -12.13 -23.10
CA ALA A 29 -29.14 -11.30 -24.18
C ALA A 29 -30.37 -10.42 -23.79
N ASP A 30 -30.71 -10.32 -22.51
CA ASP A 30 -31.87 -9.62 -21.96
C ASP A 30 -31.54 -8.54 -20.91
N ASP A 31 -30.28 -8.25 -20.58
CA ASP A 31 -29.98 -7.16 -19.64
C ASP A 31 -30.21 -5.77 -20.28
N PRO A 32 -30.97 -4.86 -19.63
CA PRO A 32 -31.22 -3.53 -20.17
C PRO A 32 -29.91 -2.75 -20.25
N SER A 33 -29.70 -2.05 -21.38
CA SER A 33 -28.50 -1.24 -21.58
C SER A 33 -28.33 -0.17 -20.50
N PRO A 34 -27.10 0.08 -20.02
CA PRO A 34 -26.85 1.09 -19.00
C PRO A 34 -27.14 2.49 -19.54
N VAL A 35 -27.79 3.31 -18.71
CA VAL A 35 -27.97 4.74 -18.94
C VAL A 35 -26.84 5.48 -18.24
N VAL A 36 -26.09 6.27 -19.00
CA VAL A 36 -24.97 7.07 -18.50
C VAL A 36 -25.33 8.55 -18.59
N VAL A 37 -25.27 9.27 -17.47
CA VAL A 37 -25.58 10.70 -17.38
C VAL A 37 -24.35 11.45 -16.88
N GLN A 38 -23.84 12.35 -17.71
CA GLN A 38 -22.76 13.26 -17.35
C GLN A 38 -23.38 14.51 -16.69
N GLN A 39 -22.91 14.85 -15.49
CA GLN A 39 -23.39 16.01 -14.73
C GLN A 39 -22.19 16.74 -14.11
N ARG A 40 -22.45 17.92 -13.55
CA ARG A 40 -21.46 18.66 -12.77
C ARG A 40 -22.05 19.04 -11.42
N PHE A 41 -21.21 18.94 -10.39
CA PHE A 41 -21.51 19.44 -9.06
C PHE A 41 -20.69 20.70 -8.81
N THR A 42 -21.34 21.80 -8.41
CA THR A 42 -20.66 23.04 -8.03
C THR A 42 -20.43 23.04 -6.53
N THR A 43 -19.18 22.97 -6.13
CA THR A 43 -18.73 23.06 -4.73
C THR A 43 -18.98 24.47 -4.16
N SER A 44 -18.93 24.59 -2.84
CA SER A 44 -19.18 25.84 -2.11
C SER A 44 -18.20 26.97 -2.46
N ASP A 45 -16.99 26.64 -2.93
CA ASP A 45 -15.99 27.61 -3.41
C ASP A 45 -16.12 27.92 -4.90
N GLY A 46 -17.12 27.36 -5.58
CA GLY A 46 -17.46 27.64 -6.98
C GLY A 46 -16.76 26.75 -8.00
N VAL A 47 -15.95 25.78 -7.58
CA VAL A 47 -15.33 24.81 -8.50
C VAL A 47 -16.33 23.76 -8.94
N GLU A 48 -16.35 23.47 -10.25
CA GLU A 48 -17.19 22.41 -10.80
C GLU A 48 -16.45 21.07 -10.87
N LEU A 49 -17.01 20.07 -10.19
CA LEU A 49 -16.57 18.68 -10.26
C LEU A 49 -17.39 17.92 -11.31
N GLN A 50 -16.71 17.19 -12.18
CA GLN A 50 -17.35 16.33 -13.16
C GLN A 50 -17.86 15.04 -12.49
N THR A 51 -19.14 14.74 -12.67
CA THR A 51 -19.75 13.50 -12.17
C THR A 51 -20.32 12.67 -13.31
N THR A 52 -20.26 11.34 -13.17
CA THR A 52 -20.87 10.38 -14.10
C THR A 52 -21.78 9.45 -13.32
N LEU A 53 -23.08 9.53 -13.59
CA LEU A 53 -24.07 8.59 -13.07
C LEU A 53 -24.25 7.46 -14.07
N THR A 54 -24.13 6.22 -13.60
CA THR A 54 -24.46 5.01 -14.35
C THR A 54 -25.63 4.29 -13.66
N SER A 55 -26.67 3.97 -14.43
CA SER A 55 -27.87 3.28 -13.96
C SER A 55 -28.22 2.14 -14.91
N THR A 56 -28.52 0.96 -14.36
CA THR A 56 -29.07 -0.16 -15.15
C THR A 56 -30.57 0.07 -15.39
N GLY A 57 -30.93 0.29 -16.65
CA GLY A 57 -32.27 0.74 -17.03
C GLY A 57 -32.51 2.24 -16.75
N PRO A 58 -33.77 2.72 -16.84
CA PRO A 58 -34.10 4.12 -16.64
C PRO A 58 -33.64 4.63 -15.28
N VAL A 59 -33.12 5.87 -15.24
CA VAL A 59 -32.72 6.52 -13.99
C VAL A 59 -33.93 6.64 -13.06
N ALA A 60 -33.82 6.02 -11.89
CA ALA A 60 -34.79 6.05 -10.82
C ALA A 60 -34.06 6.11 -9.47
N ALA A 61 -34.77 6.53 -8.43
CA ALA A 61 -34.25 6.55 -7.06
C ALA A 61 -33.87 5.13 -6.60
N ARG A 62 -32.59 4.93 -6.29
CA ARG A 62 -32.00 3.69 -5.78
C ARG A 62 -30.87 4.02 -4.80
N PRO A 63 -30.42 3.07 -3.97
CA PRO A 63 -29.17 3.24 -3.27
C PRO A 63 -28.05 3.52 -4.25
N THR A 64 -27.16 4.45 -3.91
CA THR A 64 -26.12 4.92 -4.83
C THR A 64 -24.74 4.66 -4.27
N VAL A 65 -23.93 3.90 -5.02
CA VAL A 65 -22.50 3.76 -4.71
C VAL A 65 -21.76 4.97 -5.29
N VAL A 66 -20.98 5.65 -4.46
CA VAL A 66 -20.19 6.83 -4.83
C VAL A 66 -18.71 6.48 -4.80
N GLU A 67 -18.01 6.75 -5.89
CA GLU A 67 -16.55 6.63 -5.97
C GLU A 67 -15.96 7.97 -6.41
N PHE A 68 -15.09 8.53 -5.55
CA PHE A 68 -14.32 9.71 -5.84
C PHE A 68 -12.97 9.31 -6.41
N SER A 69 -12.71 9.62 -7.67
CA SER A 69 -11.52 9.15 -8.39
C SER A 69 -10.69 10.30 -8.94
N PRO A 70 -9.36 10.29 -8.71
CA PRO A 70 -8.44 11.21 -9.38
C PRO A 70 -8.00 10.72 -10.77
N TYR A 71 -8.50 9.57 -11.24
CA TYR A 71 -8.03 8.90 -12.47
C TYR A 71 -8.89 9.19 -13.71
N GLY A 72 -9.84 10.12 -13.59
CA GLY A 72 -10.67 10.61 -14.68
C GLY A 72 -11.82 9.68 -15.10
N ARG A 73 -12.49 9.99 -16.21
CA ARG A 73 -13.60 9.19 -16.78
C ARG A 73 -13.25 7.70 -16.97
N GLY A 74 -14.19 6.81 -16.61
CA GLY A 74 -14.05 5.37 -16.85
C GLY A 74 -13.14 4.65 -15.86
N SER A 75 -12.96 5.23 -14.67
CA SER A 75 -12.07 4.71 -13.61
C SER A 75 -12.82 4.06 -12.46
N GLU A 76 -14.09 3.70 -12.66
CA GLU A 76 -14.89 2.95 -11.71
C GLU A 76 -14.18 1.62 -11.36
N THR A 77 -14.12 1.29 -10.07
CA THR A 77 -13.39 0.10 -9.59
C THR A 77 -14.28 -0.98 -8.99
N LEU A 78 -15.60 -0.80 -9.05
CA LEU A 78 -16.57 -1.74 -8.51
C LEU A 78 -17.74 -1.92 -9.48
N ASP A 79 -17.99 -3.17 -9.84
CA ASP A 79 -19.22 -3.55 -10.53
C ASP A 79 -20.33 -3.71 -9.49
N VAL A 80 -21.44 -3.00 -9.71
CA VAL A 80 -22.62 -3.03 -8.82
C VAL A 80 -23.79 -3.71 -9.52
N SER A 81 -24.66 -4.35 -8.75
CA SER A 81 -25.87 -4.97 -9.30
C SER A 81 -26.85 -3.91 -9.84
N ALA A 82 -27.84 -4.35 -10.61
CA ALA A 82 -28.89 -3.47 -11.14
C ALA A 82 -29.73 -2.78 -10.06
N ASP A 83 -29.62 -3.18 -8.80
CA ASP A 83 -30.32 -2.58 -7.67
C ASP A 83 -29.67 -1.28 -7.19
N TYR A 84 -28.47 -0.95 -7.67
CA TYR A 84 -27.75 0.27 -7.33
C TYR A 84 -27.67 1.22 -8.52
N ASN A 85 -27.50 2.50 -8.22
CA ASN A 85 -26.87 3.45 -9.12
C ASN A 85 -25.39 3.59 -8.76
N PHE A 86 -24.57 3.99 -9.72
CA PHE A 86 -23.15 4.28 -9.51
C PHE A 86 -22.84 5.72 -9.87
N LEU A 87 -22.21 6.47 -8.96
CA LEU A 87 -21.80 7.84 -9.17
C LEU A 87 -20.27 7.93 -9.09
N LEU A 88 -19.63 8.07 -10.25
CA LEU A 88 -18.21 8.40 -10.32
C LEU A 88 -18.05 9.92 -10.23
N VAL A 89 -17.20 10.38 -9.31
CA VAL A 89 -16.88 11.79 -9.10
C VAL A 89 -15.41 11.98 -9.44
N GLN A 90 -15.10 12.79 -10.44
CA GLN A 90 -13.71 13.15 -10.71
C GLN A 90 -13.28 14.19 -9.67
N VAL A 91 -12.23 13.89 -8.90
CA VAL A 91 -11.78 14.75 -7.81
C VAL A 91 -11.30 16.09 -8.35
N ARG A 92 -11.45 17.15 -7.55
CA ARG A 92 -10.90 18.49 -7.84
C ARG A 92 -9.49 18.42 -8.42
N GLY A 93 -9.28 19.18 -9.48
CA GLY A 93 -7.98 19.32 -10.08
C GLY A 93 -7.52 18.13 -10.93
N THR A 94 -8.41 17.17 -11.20
CA THR A 94 -8.10 15.93 -11.93
C THR A 94 -9.11 15.69 -13.05
N GLY A 95 -8.71 14.92 -14.06
CA GLY A 95 -9.57 14.62 -15.22
C GLY A 95 -10.21 15.87 -15.83
N ASP A 96 -11.55 15.92 -15.90
CA ASP A 96 -12.35 17.06 -16.38
C ASP A 96 -12.94 17.95 -15.26
N SER A 97 -12.56 17.71 -14.01
CA SER A 97 -12.93 18.59 -12.88
C SER A 97 -12.05 19.83 -12.83
N ASP A 98 -12.63 20.93 -12.35
CA ASP A 98 -11.92 22.19 -12.19
C ASP A 98 -11.10 22.24 -10.88
N GLY A 99 -10.48 23.39 -10.63
CA GLY A 99 -9.69 23.66 -9.43
C GLY A 99 -8.28 23.06 -9.46
N SER A 100 -7.70 22.89 -8.27
CA SER A 100 -6.32 22.43 -8.09
C SER A 100 -6.25 21.19 -7.23
N PHE A 101 -5.51 20.19 -7.70
CA PHE A 101 -5.23 18.98 -6.94
C PHE A 101 -4.26 19.30 -5.79
N ASP A 102 -4.61 18.93 -4.56
CA ASP A 102 -3.89 19.29 -3.33
C ASP A 102 -3.26 18.08 -2.60
N ALA A 103 -3.17 16.95 -3.31
CA ALA A 103 -2.78 15.61 -2.83
C ALA A 103 -3.49 15.19 -1.54
N LEU A 104 -4.82 15.34 -1.61
CA LEU A 104 -5.85 14.84 -0.69
C LEU A 104 -5.88 15.59 0.65
N GLY A 105 -5.66 16.91 0.54
CA GLY A 105 -5.71 17.87 1.63
C GLY A 105 -7.12 18.31 2.01
N PRO A 106 -7.22 19.28 2.93
CA PRO A 106 -8.49 19.66 3.54
C PRO A 106 -9.59 20.05 2.55
N ARG A 107 -9.27 20.77 1.46
CA ARG A 107 -10.30 21.19 0.48
C ARG A 107 -10.89 20.00 -0.26
N THR A 108 -10.05 19.06 -0.68
CA THR A 108 -10.54 17.81 -1.29
C THR A 108 -11.41 17.02 -0.30
N GLN A 109 -11.10 17.03 1.00
CA GLN A 109 -11.88 16.36 2.03
C GLN A 109 -13.23 17.06 2.28
N GLU A 110 -13.31 18.38 2.17
CA GLU A 110 -14.57 19.15 2.22
C GLU A 110 -15.45 18.83 1.00
N ASP A 111 -14.86 18.73 -0.20
CA ASP A 111 -15.58 18.37 -1.43
C ASP A 111 -16.27 17.00 -1.31
N VAL A 112 -15.68 16.03 -0.58
CA VAL A 112 -16.31 14.73 -0.30
C VAL A 112 -17.64 14.91 0.43
N VAL A 113 -17.64 15.67 1.53
CA VAL A 113 -18.85 15.90 2.34
C VAL A 113 -19.93 16.60 1.52
N GLU A 114 -19.54 17.65 0.78
CA GLU A 114 -20.48 18.43 -0.05
C GLU A 114 -21.12 17.59 -1.16
N VAL A 115 -20.34 16.75 -1.83
CA VAL A 115 -20.86 15.86 -2.89
C VAL A 115 -21.77 14.79 -2.32
N LEU A 116 -21.46 14.21 -1.15
CA LEU A 116 -22.32 13.21 -0.51
C LEU A 116 -23.68 13.82 -0.10
N ASP A 117 -23.67 15.01 0.52
CA ASP A 117 -24.89 15.73 0.87
C ASP A 117 -25.74 16.03 -0.37
N TRP A 118 -25.11 16.50 -1.44
CA TRP A 118 -25.80 16.73 -2.71
C TRP A 118 -26.37 15.43 -3.31
N ALA A 119 -25.56 14.38 -3.37
CA ALA A 119 -25.89 13.12 -4.04
C ALA A 119 -27.07 12.41 -3.39
N CYS A 120 -27.16 12.40 -2.05
CA CYS A 120 -28.28 11.72 -1.38
C CYS A 120 -29.64 12.41 -1.56
N HIS A 121 -29.66 13.67 -2.00
CA HIS A 121 -30.89 14.41 -2.30
C HIS A 121 -31.23 14.47 -3.79
N GLN A 122 -30.47 13.80 -4.66
CA GLN A 122 -30.76 13.80 -6.09
C GLN A 122 -31.87 12.81 -6.46
N PRO A 123 -32.63 13.04 -7.55
CA PRO A 123 -33.71 12.13 -8.00
C PRO A 123 -33.27 10.70 -8.33
N PHE A 124 -31.96 10.47 -8.52
CA PHE A 124 -31.39 9.14 -8.72
C PHE A 124 -31.08 8.41 -7.40
N SER A 125 -31.04 9.10 -6.27
CA SER A 125 -30.78 8.49 -4.96
C SER A 125 -32.08 8.29 -4.18
N ASP A 126 -32.15 7.22 -3.40
CA ASP A 126 -33.22 7.00 -2.43
C ASP A 126 -32.84 7.47 -1.00
N GLY A 127 -31.74 8.22 -0.89
CA GLY A 127 -31.21 8.74 0.37
C GLY A 127 -30.13 7.87 1.00
N ARG A 128 -29.87 6.67 0.47
CA ARG A 128 -28.83 5.76 0.95
C ARG A 128 -27.63 5.75 0.03
N LEU A 129 -26.45 6.02 0.57
CA LEU A 129 -25.19 6.00 -0.14
C LEU A 129 -24.27 4.91 0.40
N ALA A 130 -23.42 4.39 -0.47
CA ALA A 130 -22.27 3.59 -0.09
C ALA A 130 -21.02 4.18 -0.72
N LEU A 131 -19.89 4.06 -0.03
CA LEU A 131 -18.61 4.49 -0.56
C LEU A 131 -17.86 3.32 -1.16
N ASN A 132 -17.28 3.52 -2.35
CA ASN A 132 -16.24 2.65 -2.88
C ASN A 132 -14.98 3.48 -3.12
N GLY A 133 -13.82 2.91 -2.80
CA GLY A 133 -12.53 3.53 -3.07
C GLY A 133 -11.45 2.51 -3.36
N PHE A 134 -10.60 2.81 -4.32
CA PHE A 134 -9.38 2.09 -4.63
C PHE A 134 -8.18 3.05 -4.66
N SER A 135 -7.05 2.69 -4.05
CA SER A 135 -5.83 3.49 -4.06
C SER A 135 -6.08 4.92 -3.57
N ALA A 136 -5.70 5.96 -4.33
CA ALA A 136 -5.90 7.36 -3.95
C ALA A 136 -7.36 7.71 -3.59
N SER A 137 -8.35 7.05 -4.21
CA SER A 137 -9.75 7.20 -3.84
C SER A 137 -10.01 6.76 -2.40
N ALA A 138 -9.46 5.61 -1.98
CA ALA A 138 -9.56 5.13 -0.60
C ALA A 138 -8.77 6.01 0.39
N ILE A 139 -7.58 6.48 0.01
CA ILE A 139 -6.76 7.41 0.83
C ILE A 139 -7.54 8.68 1.15
N MET A 140 -8.21 9.24 0.14
CA MET A 140 -9.02 10.44 0.31
C MET A 140 -10.17 10.23 1.29
N LEU A 141 -10.83 9.07 1.22
CA LEU A 141 -11.90 8.71 2.15
C LEU A 141 -11.37 8.55 3.58
N TYR A 142 -10.24 7.86 3.78
CA TYR A 142 -9.59 7.78 5.10
C TYR A 142 -9.22 9.17 5.66
N ASN A 143 -8.72 10.07 4.83
CA ASN A 143 -8.40 11.44 5.26
C ASN A 143 -9.66 12.22 5.66
N SER A 144 -10.79 11.96 4.98
CA SER A 144 -12.06 12.67 5.19
C SER A 144 -12.85 12.15 6.39
N TRP A 145 -12.52 10.97 6.90
CA TRP A 145 -13.29 10.22 7.91
C TRP A 145 -13.46 10.92 9.28
N HIS A 146 -12.67 11.95 9.55
CA HIS A 146 -12.82 12.79 10.73
C HIS A 146 -13.99 13.79 10.61
N GLN A 147 -14.63 13.88 9.45
CA GLN A 147 -15.85 14.63 9.19
C GLN A 147 -17.05 13.69 9.14
N GLU A 148 -18.24 14.21 9.45
CA GLU A 148 -19.49 13.49 9.25
C GLU A 148 -19.71 13.27 7.75
N LEU A 149 -19.83 12.02 7.32
CA LEU A 149 -20.08 11.63 5.93
C LEU A 149 -21.60 11.38 5.75
N PRO A 150 -22.35 12.35 5.21
CA PRO A 150 -23.81 12.30 5.22
C PRO A 150 -24.34 11.17 4.35
N CYS A 151 -25.43 10.54 4.80
CA CYS A 151 -26.19 9.55 4.05
C CYS A 151 -25.42 8.25 3.72
N VAL A 152 -24.23 8.01 4.30
CA VAL A 152 -23.41 6.82 4.03
C VAL A 152 -23.74 5.69 5.01
N ASP A 153 -24.17 4.55 4.46
CA ASP A 153 -24.52 3.36 5.25
C ASP A 153 -23.37 2.34 5.31
N ALA A 154 -22.46 2.34 4.33
CA ALA A 154 -21.35 1.38 4.24
C ALA A 154 -20.20 1.90 3.37
N ALA A 155 -19.00 1.34 3.57
CA ALA A 155 -17.86 1.58 2.69
C ALA A 155 -17.09 0.31 2.31
N ILE A 156 -16.54 0.31 1.09
CA ILE A 156 -15.58 -0.69 0.61
C ILE A 156 -14.30 0.05 0.20
N LEU A 157 -13.21 -0.18 0.93
CA LEU A 157 -11.95 0.52 0.74
C LEU A 157 -10.84 -0.46 0.37
N LYS A 158 -10.27 -0.28 -0.83
CA LYS A 158 -9.35 -1.23 -1.47
C LYS A 158 -7.98 -0.62 -1.67
N SER A 159 -6.92 -1.34 -1.29
CA SER A 159 -5.53 -0.98 -1.55
C SER A 159 -5.22 0.50 -1.31
N GLY A 160 -5.66 1.04 -0.15
CA GLY A 160 -5.47 2.45 0.24
C GLY A 160 -4.58 2.60 1.47
N THR A 161 -3.94 3.75 1.62
CA THR A 161 -3.16 4.14 2.82
C THR A 161 -3.96 4.81 3.92
N PHE A 162 -3.54 4.58 5.18
CA PHE A 162 -4.08 5.23 6.38
C PHE A 162 -3.29 6.50 6.74
N GLU A 163 -1.98 6.49 6.45
CA GLU A 163 -1.06 7.62 6.61
C GLU A 163 -0.13 7.71 5.39
N LEU A 164 -0.51 8.52 4.39
CA LEU A 164 0.18 8.64 3.11
C LEU A 164 1.72 8.84 3.25
N TYR A 165 2.15 9.60 4.26
CA TYR A 165 3.58 9.78 4.58
C TYR A 165 4.30 8.45 4.85
N ARG A 166 3.71 7.55 5.64
CA ARG A 166 4.39 6.32 6.11
C ARG A 166 4.15 5.14 5.20
N ASP A 167 2.98 5.10 4.58
CA ASP A 167 2.49 3.94 3.86
C ASP A 167 2.93 3.96 2.39
N LEU A 168 3.17 5.13 1.80
CA LEU A 168 3.54 5.24 0.38
C LEU A 168 4.73 6.17 0.14
N LEU A 169 4.64 7.43 0.55
CA LEU A 169 5.53 8.48 0.02
C LEU A 169 6.86 8.62 0.77
N VAL A 170 6.90 8.41 2.09
CA VAL A 170 8.11 8.57 2.92
C VAL A 170 8.28 7.42 3.94
N PRO A 171 8.13 6.14 3.53
CA PRO A 171 8.27 5.00 4.44
C PRO A 171 9.64 5.00 5.13
N GLY A 172 9.63 4.87 6.46
CA GLY A 172 10.87 4.90 7.24
C GLY A 172 11.56 6.26 7.33
N GLY A 173 10.89 7.34 6.94
CA GLY A 173 11.52 8.65 6.80
C GLY A 173 12.44 8.74 5.58
N VAL A 174 12.20 7.92 4.56
CA VAL A 174 12.91 7.95 3.27
C VAL A 174 11.93 8.14 2.12
N LEU A 175 12.17 9.15 1.27
CA LEU A 175 11.31 9.45 0.12
C LEU A 175 11.26 8.27 -0.87
N ASN A 176 10.06 7.85 -1.22
CA ASN A 176 9.75 6.82 -2.19
C ASN A 176 9.43 7.47 -3.54
N LEU A 177 10.47 7.96 -4.22
CA LEU A 177 10.33 8.84 -5.39
C LEU A 177 9.63 8.17 -6.57
N LEU A 178 9.98 6.92 -6.89
CA LEU A 178 9.41 6.24 -8.05
C LEU A 178 7.89 6.03 -7.92
N PRO A 179 7.36 5.47 -6.82
CA PRO A 179 5.92 5.38 -6.60
C PRO A 179 5.21 6.74 -6.60
N GLY A 180 5.76 7.73 -5.90
CA GLY A 180 5.16 9.06 -5.85
C GLY A 180 5.06 9.72 -7.23
N ALA A 181 6.12 9.65 -8.03
CA ALA A 181 6.13 10.17 -9.40
C ALA A 181 5.19 9.37 -10.33
N GLY A 182 5.14 8.04 -10.17
CA GLY A 182 4.26 7.16 -10.94
C GLY A 182 2.78 7.47 -10.70
N VAL A 183 2.35 7.57 -9.44
CA VAL A 183 0.97 7.90 -9.08
C VAL A 183 0.59 9.29 -9.58
N LEU A 184 1.45 10.30 -9.41
CA LEU A 184 1.18 11.65 -9.92
C LEU A 184 1.05 11.68 -11.44
N ALA A 185 1.81 10.84 -12.16
CA ALA A 185 1.67 10.69 -13.61
C ALA A 185 0.34 10.02 -14.00
N LEU A 186 -0.11 9.01 -13.25
CA LEU A 186 -1.40 8.34 -13.45
C LEU A 186 -2.60 9.28 -13.22
N ILE A 187 -2.48 10.24 -12.29
CA ILE A 187 -3.48 11.29 -12.06
C ILE A 187 -3.39 12.38 -13.15
N GLY A 188 -2.17 12.79 -13.50
CA GLY A 188 -1.93 13.87 -14.47
C GLY A 188 -2.27 13.50 -15.91
N ALA A 189 -2.09 12.25 -16.33
CA ALA A 189 -2.36 11.83 -17.71
C ALA A 189 -3.84 12.01 -18.11
N PRO A 190 -4.84 11.55 -17.32
CA PRO A 190 -6.25 11.85 -17.55
C PRO A 190 -6.55 13.35 -17.57
N ALA A 191 -5.95 14.14 -16.67
CA ALA A 191 -6.14 15.60 -16.62
C ALA A 191 -5.65 16.31 -17.89
N LEU A 192 -4.60 15.78 -18.53
CA LEU A 192 -4.12 16.24 -19.83
C LEU A 192 -5.02 15.77 -20.99
N LEU A 193 -5.44 14.51 -20.98
CA LEU A 193 -6.27 13.92 -22.04
C LEU A 193 -7.67 14.53 -22.09
N GLN A 194 -8.24 14.85 -20.93
CA GLN A 194 -9.56 15.49 -20.79
C GLN A 194 -9.47 17.02 -20.78
N GLY A 195 -8.26 17.58 -20.75
CA GLY A 195 -8.00 19.02 -20.75
C GLY A 195 -8.66 19.82 -21.89
N PRO A 196 -8.84 19.31 -23.12
CA PRO A 196 -9.54 20.06 -24.18
C PRO A 196 -11.02 20.36 -23.90
N ASP A 197 -11.72 19.47 -23.19
CA ASP A 197 -13.12 19.68 -22.79
C ASP A 197 -13.18 20.81 -21.75
N ARG A 198 -12.31 20.73 -20.74
CA ARG A 198 -12.12 21.75 -19.71
C ARG A 198 -11.68 23.10 -20.26
N LEU A 199 -10.73 23.15 -21.19
CA LEU A 199 -10.25 24.40 -21.80
C LEU A 199 -11.35 25.15 -22.56
N GLN A 200 -12.30 24.43 -23.16
CA GLN A 200 -13.44 25.05 -23.84
C GLN A 200 -14.45 25.64 -22.84
N ARG A 201 -14.60 25.02 -21.66
CA ARG A 201 -15.57 25.39 -20.64
C ARG A 201 -15.04 26.43 -19.66
N ASP A 202 -13.86 26.19 -19.08
CA ASP A 202 -13.15 27.08 -18.15
C ASP A 202 -11.62 27.09 -18.42
N PRO A 203 -11.15 28.04 -19.24
CA PRO A 203 -9.72 28.24 -19.49
C PRO A 203 -8.91 28.65 -18.24
N ALA A 204 -9.53 29.28 -17.24
CA ALA A 204 -8.81 29.67 -16.03
C ALA A 204 -8.47 28.44 -15.21
N SER A 205 -9.43 27.52 -15.03
CA SER A 205 -9.17 26.25 -14.37
C SER A 205 -8.07 25.43 -15.07
N SER A 206 -7.91 25.55 -16.40
CA SER A 206 -6.80 24.91 -17.15
C SER A 206 -5.44 25.16 -16.52
N LEU A 207 -5.20 26.38 -16.04
CA LEU A 207 -3.98 26.74 -15.33
C LEU A 207 -3.95 26.18 -13.90
N ASP A 208 -5.08 26.19 -13.20
CA ASP A 208 -5.19 25.70 -11.82
C ASP A 208 -4.91 24.19 -11.69
N VAL A 209 -5.34 23.39 -12.66
CA VAL A 209 -5.04 21.94 -12.70
C VAL A 209 -3.55 21.70 -12.89
N VAL A 210 -2.95 22.35 -13.89
CA VAL A 210 -1.51 22.19 -14.17
C VAL A 210 -0.68 22.71 -12.99
N GLY A 211 -1.07 23.85 -12.42
CA GLY A 211 -0.48 24.43 -11.23
C GLY A 211 -0.61 23.51 -10.01
N GLY A 212 -1.79 22.92 -9.78
CA GLY A 212 -2.05 21.99 -8.67
C GLY A 212 -1.18 20.74 -8.75
N LEU A 213 -1.10 20.09 -9.92
CA LEU A 213 -0.24 18.92 -10.12
C LEU A 213 1.25 19.25 -9.89
N PHE A 214 1.71 20.41 -10.37
CA PHE A 214 3.10 20.84 -10.18
C PHE A 214 3.40 21.20 -8.71
N THR A 215 2.54 21.98 -8.08
CA THR A 215 2.69 22.41 -6.67
C THR A 215 2.58 21.25 -5.70
N THR A 216 1.76 20.23 -6.00
CA THR A 216 1.70 18.97 -5.26
C THR A 216 3.07 18.30 -5.18
N GLY A 217 3.75 18.13 -6.32
CA GLY A 217 5.08 17.53 -6.34
C GLY A 217 6.12 18.32 -5.54
N LEU A 218 6.08 19.66 -5.64
CA LEU A 218 6.95 20.53 -4.84
C LEU A 218 6.64 20.47 -3.34
N SER A 219 5.36 20.38 -2.96
CA SER A 219 4.94 20.33 -1.56
C SER A 219 5.48 19.08 -0.88
N VAL A 220 5.36 17.91 -1.53
CA VAL A 220 5.94 16.66 -1.01
C VAL A 220 7.45 16.79 -0.74
N LEU A 221 8.19 17.48 -1.61
CA LEU A 221 9.63 17.72 -1.44
C LEU A 221 9.94 18.78 -0.36
N ALA A 222 9.06 19.76 -0.18
CA ALA A 222 9.20 20.83 0.81
C ALA A 222 8.89 20.36 2.24
N HIS A 223 8.20 19.23 2.40
CA HIS A 223 7.80 18.64 3.67
C HIS A 223 8.52 17.28 3.93
N PRO A 224 9.85 17.24 4.16
CA PRO A 224 10.60 16.00 4.30
C PRO A 224 10.33 15.23 5.61
N THR A 225 9.81 15.90 6.63
CA THR A 225 9.44 15.33 7.94
C THR A 225 7.92 15.23 8.07
N LEU A 226 7.44 14.39 8.99
CA LEU A 226 6.01 14.28 9.32
C LEU A 226 5.54 15.51 10.12
N ASP A 227 5.38 16.64 9.44
CA ASP A 227 4.91 17.90 10.00
C ASP A 227 3.39 18.09 9.85
N GLY A 228 2.90 19.29 10.17
CA GLY A 228 1.47 19.61 10.12
C GLY A 228 0.84 19.43 8.73
N TRP A 229 1.59 19.65 7.65
CA TRP A 229 1.07 19.51 6.28
C TRP A 229 0.68 18.07 5.96
N TRP A 230 1.46 17.10 6.47
CA TRP A 230 1.14 15.68 6.37
C TRP A 230 0.05 15.25 7.34
N GLN A 231 -0.02 15.84 8.53
CA GLN A 231 -1.04 15.51 9.53
C GLN A 231 -2.45 15.88 9.06
N GLU A 232 -2.60 16.96 8.29
CA GLU A 232 -3.86 17.34 7.64
C GLU A 232 -4.26 16.41 6.47
N ARG A 233 -3.32 15.56 6.01
CA ARG A 233 -3.44 14.61 4.87
C ARG A 233 -3.32 13.15 5.31
N GLY A 234 -3.68 12.87 6.56
CA GLY A 234 -3.73 11.52 7.09
C GLY A 234 -4.98 11.31 7.94
N TRP A 235 -5.07 10.13 8.55
CA TRP A 235 -6.11 9.83 9.52
C TRP A 235 -6.13 10.81 10.70
N ARG A 236 -7.29 11.45 10.94
CA ARG A 236 -7.48 12.42 12.03
C ARG A 236 -8.52 12.03 13.07
N GLY A 237 -9.20 10.90 12.87
CA GLY A 237 -10.23 10.40 13.77
C GLY A 237 -11.42 9.88 12.99
N ASP A 238 -12.40 9.39 13.75
CA ASP A 238 -13.67 8.94 13.22
C ASP A 238 -14.80 9.80 13.79
N ALA A 239 -15.58 10.39 12.89
CA ALA A 239 -16.82 11.10 13.23
C ALA A 239 -18.06 10.29 12.81
N ASN A 240 -17.87 9.04 12.39
CA ASN A 240 -18.85 8.18 11.77
C ASN A 240 -18.93 6.84 12.54
N ASP A 241 -20.00 6.09 12.30
CA ASP A 241 -20.15 4.69 12.75
C ASP A 241 -20.41 3.80 11.51
N ILE A 242 -19.60 4.01 10.45
CA ILE A 242 -19.82 3.38 9.14
C ILE A 242 -19.07 2.04 9.07
N PRO A 243 -19.76 0.92 8.79
CA PRO A 243 -19.14 -0.38 8.59
C PRO A 243 -18.29 -0.41 7.31
N VAL A 244 -17.01 -0.79 7.45
CA VAL A 244 -16.04 -0.80 6.35
C VAL A 244 -15.55 -2.20 6.00
N LEU A 245 -15.73 -2.63 4.75
CA LEU A 245 -15.00 -3.76 4.18
C LEU A 245 -13.67 -3.27 3.61
N MET A 246 -12.58 -3.74 4.17
CA MET A 246 -11.22 -3.39 3.74
C MET A 246 -10.60 -4.53 2.96
N ILE A 247 -10.13 -4.26 1.75
CA ILE A 247 -9.51 -5.28 0.89
C ILE A 247 -8.11 -4.81 0.48
N ASN A 248 -7.10 -5.64 0.66
CA ASN A 248 -5.73 -5.33 0.24
C ASN A 248 -4.94 -6.63 0.09
N GLY A 249 -3.62 -6.62 -0.11
CA GLY A 249 -2.81 -7.82 0.00
C GLY A 249 -1.40 -7.57 0.49
N PHE A 250 -0.71 -8.63 0.91
CA PHE A 250 0.61 -8.52 1.55
C PHE A 250 1.71 -8.02 0.60
N TYR A 251 1.54 -8.19 -0.72
CA TYR A 251 2.48 -7.71 -1.73
C TYR A 251 2.12 -6.34 -2.31
N ASP A 252 1.03 -5.74 -1.83
CA ASP A 252 0.59 -4.42 -2.27
C ASP A 252 1.56 -3.32 -1.82
N VAL A 253 1.72 -2.29 -2.65
CA VAL A 253 2.57 -1.13 -2.38
C VAL A 253 2.09 -0.32 -1.16
N GLU A 254 0.82 -0.46 -0.78
CA GLU A 254 0.14 0.20 0.34
C GLU A 254 -0.32 -0.79 1.42
N SER A 255 0.25 -2.00 1.45
CA SER A 255 -0.12 -3.11 2.35
C SER A 255 -0.11 -2.78 3.85
N ARG A 256 0.65 -1.77 4.30
CA ARG A 256 0.72 -1.39 5.73
C ARG A 256 -0.55 -0.72 6.24
N GLY A 257 -1.12 0.21 5.48
CA GLY A 257 -2.11 1.18 5.98
C GLY A 257 -3.41 0.53 6.43
N VAL A 258 -3.88 -0.46 5.66
CA VAL A 258 -5.14 -1.17 5.90
C VAL A 258 -5.23 -1.80 7.29
N PHE A 259 -4.11 -2.31 7.83
CA PHE A 259 -4.09 -2.89 9.18
C PHE A 259 -4.23 -1.85 10.29
N GLN A 260 -3.77 -0.62 10.06
CA GLN A 260 -3.99 0.50 10.98
C GLN A 260 -5.43 0.99 10.90
N ALA A 261 -5.98 1.08 9.68
CA ALA A 261 -7.38 1.41 9.44
C ALA A 261 -8.32 0.42 10.13
N PHE A 262 -8.11 -0.89 9.95
CA PHE A 262 -8.92 -1.92 10.59
C PHE A 262 -8.91 -1.77 12.12
N ARG A 263 -7.74 -1.56 12.72
CA ARG A 263 -7.65 -1.34 14.17
C ARG A 263 -8.40 -0.10 14.65
N ALA A 264 -8.45 0.95 13.83
CA ALA A 264 -9.17 2.18 14.13
C ALA A 264 -10.69 2.00 14.01
N LEU A 265 -11.15 1.22 13.01
CA LEU A 265 -12.55 1.11 12.60
C LEU A 265 -13.24 -0.22 13.00
N ARG A 266 -12.54 -1.13 13.67
CA ARG A 266 -13.13 -2.43 14.08
C ARG A 266 -14.31 -2.29 15.04
N GLY A 267 -14.38 -1.18 15.77
CA GLY A 267 -15.50 -0.85 16.65
C GLY A 267 -16.82 -0.71 15.88
N ASP A 268 -16.72 -0.24 14.64
CA ASP A 268 -17.85 0.12 13.77
C ASP A 268 -18.25 -1.03 12.84
N GLY A 269 -17.69 -2.22 13.08
CA GLY A 269 -17.97 -3.43 12.32
C GLY A 269 -17.01 -3.71 11.16
N ALA A 270 -15.85 -3.05 11.10
CA ALA A 270 -14.91 -3.27 10.00
C ALA A 270 -14.48 -4.75 9.82
N HIS A 271 -14.36 -5.16 8.56
CA HIS A 271 -13.82 -6.45 8.13
C HIS A 271 -12.57 -6.24 7.27
N LEU A 272 -11.60 -7.16 7.37
CA LEU A 272 -10.32 -7.11 6.69
C LEU A 272 -10.10 -8.37 5.84
N VAL A 273 -9.99 -8.18 4.53
CA VAL A 273 -9.67 -9.23 3.55
C VAL A 273 -8.30 -8.93 2.94
N MET A 274 -7.30 -9.70 3.30
CA MET A 274 -5.95 -9.60 2.74
C MET A 274 -5.78 -10.58 1.56
N GLU A 275 -6.39 -10.21 0.44
CA GLU A 275 -6.34 -10.90 -0.85
C GLU A 275 -6.14 -9.91 -2.02
N GLY A 276 -5.03 -10.07 -2.76
CA GLY A 276 -4.75 -9.33 -3.99
C GLY A 276 -3.75 -8.17 -3.87
N GLY A 277 -3.99 -7.09 -4.61
CA GLY A 277 -3.18 -5.87 -4.65
C GLY A 277 -3.41 -5.04 -5.92
N HIS A 278 -2.63 -3.97 -6.09
CA HIS A 278 -2.72 -3.02 -7.21
C HIS A 278 -2.56 -3.65 -8.60
N ASP A 279 -1.99 -4.84 -8.70
CA ASP A 279 -1.75 -5.55 -9.95
C ASP A 279 -2.53 -6.86 -10.09
N GLY A 280 -3.59 -7.02 -9.28
CA GLY A 280 -4.56 -8.08 -9.41
C GLY A 280 -4.63 -9.02 -8.22
N VAL A 281 -5.29 -10.15 -8.44
CA VAL A 281 -5.68 -11.10 -7.38
C VAL A 281 -5.06 -12.47 -7.66
N PRO A 282 -4.75 -13.27 -6.62
CA PRO A 282 -4.19 -14.60 -6.83
C PRO A 282 -5.19 -15.52 -7.53
N ALA A 283 -4.71 -16.40 -8.41
CA ALA A 283 -5.56 -17.35 -9.12
C ALA A 283 -6.37 -18.23 -8.15
N GLY A 284 -7.62 -18.50 -8.52
CA GLY A 284 -8.56 -19.26 -7.70
C GLY A 284 -9.23 -18.44 -6.59
N THR A 285 -9.12 -17.12 -6.62
CA THR A 285 -9.80 -16.18 -5.73
C THR A 285 -10.59 -15.14 -6.55
N ASP A 286 -11.47 -14.39 -5.90
CA ASP A 286 -12.26 -13.33 -6.54
C ASP A 286 -11.86 -11.91 -6.08
N GLY A 287 -10.85 -11.78 -5.19
CA GLY A 287 -10.38 -10.50 -4.70
C GLY A 287 -11.33 -9.82 -3.73
N GLY A 288 -12.17 -10.59 -3.04
CA GLY A 288 -13.19 -10.05 -2.15
C GLY A 288 -14.41 -9.45 -2.89
N ALA A 289 -14.60 -9.80 -4.17
CA ALA A 289 -15.73 -9.29 -4.96
C ALA A 289 -17.08 -9.81 -4.43
N GLY A 290 -17.15 -11.10 -4.04
CA GLY A 290 -18.31 -11.68 -3.40
C GLY A 290 -18.63 -11.00 -2.06
N GLU A 291 -17.61 -10.80 -1.23
CA GLU A 291 -17.72 -10.09 0.04
C GLU A 291 -18.19 -8.66 -0.16
N ALA A 292 -17.66 -7.93 -1.15
CA ALA A 292 -18.09 -6.57 -1.48
C ALA A 292 -19.56 -6.50 -1.88
N ALA A 293 -20.04 -7.41 -2.74
CA ALA A 293 -21.44 -7.47 -3.11
C ALA A 293 -22.35 -7.78 -1.91
N ALA A 294 -21.96 -8.77 -1.08
CA ALA A 294 -22.69 -9.12 0.13
C ALA A 294 -22.70 -7.99 1.16
N TRP A 295 -21.59 -7.24 1.27
CA TRP A 295 -21.46 -6.09 2.15
C TRP A 295 -22.44 -4.98 1.81
N LEU A 296 -22.51 -4.60 0.53
CA LEU A 296 -23.47 -3.60 0.06
C LEU A 296 -24.91 -4.08 0.29
N ASP A 297 -25.23 -5.31 -0.10
CA ASP A 297 -26.59 -5.84 0.04
C ASP A 297 -27.04 -5.87 1.51
N HIS A 298 -26.15 -6.20 2.44
CA HIS A 298 -26.48 -6.19 3.86
C HIS A 298 -26.62 -4.77 4.42
N PHE A 299 -25.56 -3.98 4.39
CA PHE A 299 -25.51 -2.71 5.11
C PHE A 299 -26.31 -1.59 4.44
N VAL A 300 -26.42 -1.59 3.11
CA VAL A 300 -27.11 -0.53 2.37
C VAL A 300 -28.56 -0.93 2.07
N ARG A 301 -28.78 -2.20 1.70
CA ARG A 301 -30.11 -2.67 1.29
C ARG A 301 -30.87 -3.43 2.36
N GLY A 302 -30.24 -3.82 3.48
CA GLY A 302 -30.87 -4.58 4.55
C GLY A 302 -31.15 -6.05 4.19
N VAL A 303 -30.40 -6.62 3.24
CA VAL A 303 -30.51 -8.03 2.88
C VAL A 303 -29.83 -8.88 3.96
N ASP A 304 -30.58 -9.79 4.56
CA ASP A 304 -30.02 -10.79 5.48
C ASP A 304 -29.30 -11.89 4.68
N ASN A 305 -27.97 -11.79 4.63
CA ASN A 305 -27.08 -12.72 3.92
C ASN A 305 -25.97 -13.28 4.82
N GLY A 306 -25.97 -12.94 6.12
CA GLY A 306 -24.98 -13.41 7.10
C GLY A 306 -23.56 -12.85 6.96
N ILE A 307 -23.33 -11.79 6.18
CA ILE A 307 -21.97 -11.22 6.02
C ILE A 307 -21.39 -10.70 7.34
N GLU A 308 -22.24 -10.26 8.26
CA GLU A 308 -21.85 -9.82 9.62
C GLU A 308 -21.28 -10.95 10.49
N ASP A 309 -21.65 -12.21 10.21
CA ASP A 309 -21.15 -13.40 10.90
C ASP A 309 -19.87 -13.95 10.24
N SER A 310 -19.43 -13.37 9.13
CA SER A 310 -18.19 -13.77 8.48
C SER A 310 -16.97 -13.45 9.35
N PRO A 311 -15.83 -14.15 9.17
CA PRO A 311 -14.63 -13.82 9.91
C PRO A 311 -14.20 -12.37 9.67
N ARG A 312 -14.02 -11.61 10.75
CA ARG A 312 -13.59 -10.20 10.70
C ARG A 312 -12.24 -10.00 10.00
N VAL A 313 -11.39 -11.02 10.01
CA VAL A 313 -10.10 -11.01 9.34
C VAL A 313 -9.95 -12.29 8.52
N SER A 314 -9.66 -12.12 7.22
CA SER A 314 -9.29 -13.19 6.29
C SER A 314 -7.94 -12.87 5.66
N LEU A 315 -6.97 -13.78 5.79
CA LEU A 315 -5.58 -13.57 5.35
C LEU A 315 -5.18 -14.64 4.33
N THR A 316 -5.00 -14.26 3.07
CA THR A 316 -4.51 -15.17 2.03
C THR A 316 -2.98 -15.14 2.02
N LEU A 317 -2.36 -16.13 2.66
CA LEU A 317 -0.91 -16.22 2.86
C LEU A 317 -0.22 -16.83 1.63
N ALA A 318 0.91 -16.25 1.23
CA ALA A 318 1.77 -16.84 0.21
C ALA A 318 2.36 -18.20 0.66
N GLN A 319 2.75 -19.03 -0.30
CA GLN A 319 3.58 -20.20 -0.08
C GLN A 319 4.87 -20.07 -0.90
N GLY A 320 5.88 -19.42 -0.31
CA GLY A 320 7.19 -19.23 -0.93
C GLY A 320 7.34 -17.88 -1.63
N SER A 321 6.86 -17.76 -2.87
CA SER A 321 7.09 -16.55 -3.69
C SER A 321 5.82 -15.81 -4.07
N ARG A 322 5.96 -14.51 -4.37
CA ARG A 322 4.88 -13.69 -4.95
C ARG A 322 4.32 -14.29 -6.23
N ALA A 323 5.18 -14.78 -7.12
CA ALA A 323 4.75 -15.40 -8.37
C ALA A 323 3.93 -16.68 -8.12
N SER A 324 4.33 -17.49 -7.14
CA SER A 324 3.58 -18.68 -6.72
C SER A 324 2.25 -18.30 -6.10
N TYR A 325 2.20 -17.26 -5.27
CA TYR A 325 0.97 -16.70 -4.70
C TYR A 325 -0.01 -16.29 -5.81
N LEU A 326 0.44 -15.49 -6.78
CA LEU A 326 -0.40 -15.08 -7.92
C LEU A 326 -0.87 -16.26 -8.78
N ALA A 327 -0.05 -17.31 -8.89
CA ALA A 327 -0.40 -18.54 -9.59
C ALA A 327 -1.37 -19.47 -8.82
N GLY A 328 -1.82 -19.08 -7.62
CA GLY A 328 -2.79 -19.82 -6.81
C GLY A 328 -2.19 -20.72 -5.72
N SER A 329 -0.89 -20.59 -5.45
CA SER A 329 -0.23 -21.32 -4.35
C SER A 329 -0.26 -20.48 -3.07
N HIS A 330 -1.39 -20.54 -2.37
CA HIS A 330 -1.66 -19.79 -1.14
C HIS A 330 -2.45 -20.63 -0.14
N VAL A 331 -2.59 -20.13 1.08
CA VAL A 331 -3.51 -20.67 2.09
C VAL A 331 -4.23 -19.54 2.80
N THR A 332 -5.52 -19.71 3.03
CA THR A 332 -6.33 -18.72 3.76
C THR A 332 -6.36 -19.06 5.24
N VAL A 333 -6.10 -18.05 6.07
CA VAL A 333 -6.28 -18.11 7.53
C VAL A 333 -7.31 -17.06 7.92
N THR A 334 -8.30 -17.46 8.71
CA THR A 334 -9.33 -16.56 9.22
C THR A 334 -9.18 -16.32 10.73
N ALA A 335 -9.62 -15.16 11.21
CA ALA A 335 -9.55 -14.77 12.61
C ALA A 335 -10.61 -13.71 12.95
N ASP A 336 -10.83 -13.50 14.26
CA ASP A 336 -11.79 -12.52 14.77
C ASP A 336 -11.21 -11.10 14.91
N ASP A 337 -9.88 -10.96 14.89
CA ASP A 337 -9.20 -9.67 15.11
C ASP A 337 -7.80 -9.64 14.49
N TRP A 338 -7.22 -8.44 14.43
CA TRP A 338 -5.85 -8.20 14.00
C TRP A 338 -5.05 -7.38 15.05
N PRO A 339 -3.81 -7.80 15.39
CA PRO A 339 -3.15 -9.05 15.01
C PRO A 339 -3.95 -10.28 15.44
N VAL A 340 -3.77 -11.40 14.72
CA VAL A 340 -4.51 -12.64 15.01
C VAL A 340 -4.37 -13.01 16.49
N PRO A 341 -5.47 -13.20 17.25
CA PRO A 341 -5.42 -13.52 18.67
C PRO A 341 -4.55 -14.74 18.95
N GLY A 342 -3.60 -14.62 19.88
CA GLY A 342 -2.66 -15.68 20.22
C GLY A 342 -1.38 -15.73 19.38
N THR A 343 -1.18 -14.79 18.45
CA THR A 343 0.09 -14.63 17.73
C THR A 343 1.27 -14.49 18.71
N GLN A 344 2.36 -15.21 18.44
CA GLN A 344 3.59 -15.15 19.22
C GLN A 344 4.72 -14.57 18.38
N TRP A 345 5.42 -13.55 18.90
CA TRP A 345 6.61 -13.03 18.22
C TRP A 345 7.85 -13.80 18.64
N ALA A 346 8.32 -14.66 17.73
CA ALA A 346 9.56 -15.39 17.90
C ALA A 346 10.75 -14.45 17.66
N GLU A 347 11.70 -14.43 18.60
CA GLU A 347 12.90 -13.62 18.49
C GLU A 347 14.07 -14.43 17.91
N LEU A 348 14.69 -13.88 16.86
CA LEU A 348 15.83 -14.44 16.16
C LEU A 348 17.00 -13.46 16.25
N ALA A 349 18.05 -13.83 16.98
CA ALA A 349 19.27 -13.06 17.08
C ALA A 349 20.10 -13.20 15.80
N LEU A 350 20.56 -12.07 15.25
CA LEU A 350 21.55 -12.04 14.19
C LEU A 350 22.92 -12.38 14.82
N ALA A 351 23.55 -13.44 14.31
CA ALA A 351 24.72 -14.05 14.92
C ALA A 351 25.95 -14.05 13.97
N PRO A 352 27.18 -14.17 14.53
CA PRO A 352 28.37 -14.43 13.73
C PRO A 352 28.18 -15.66 12.83
N GLY A 353 28.82 -15.68 11.67
CA GLY A 353 28.65 -16.76 10.70
C GLY A 353 27.38 -16.64 9.85
N ARG A 354 26.72 -15.47 9.84
CA ARG A 354 25.56 -15.15 8.97
C ARG A 354 24.33 -16.01 9.27
N THR A 355 24.11 -16.31 10.55
CA THR A 355 22.99 -17.11 11.01
C THR A 355 21.95 -16.28 11.77
N LEU A 356 20.70 -16.72 11.71
CA LEU A 356 19.64 -16.34 12.62
C LEU A 356 19.43 -17.47 13.63
N THR A 357 19.43 -17.14 14.91
CA THR A 357 19.39 -18.12 16.01
C THR A 357 18.37 -17.74 17.05
N THR A 358 17.67 -18.73 17.63
CA THR A 358 16.71 -18.50 18.72
C THR A 358 17.39 -18.21 20.05
N THR A 359 18.66 -18.58 20.20
CA THR A 359 19.49 -18.28 21.37
C THR A 359 20.61 -17.32 20.97
N PRO A 360 20.64 -16.07 21.48
CA PRO A 360 21.68 -15.12 21.13
C PRO A 360 23.06 -15.61 21.59
N PRO A 361 24.10 -15.52 20.74
CA PRO A 361 25.48 -15.78 21.16
C PRO A 361 25.86 -14.87 22.34
N ALA A 362 26.52 -15.42 23.36
CA ALA A 362 26.93 -14.63 24.53
C ALA A 362 27.96 -13.55 24.17
N THR A 363 28.85 -13.84 23.22
CA THR A 363 29.92 -12.93 22.79
C THR A 363 29.40 -11.93 21.76
N ARG A 364 29.65 -10.64 22.00
CA ARG A 364 29.41 -9.58 21.03
C ARG A 364 30.40 -9.68 19.88
N SER A 365 29.92 -9.52 18.65
CA SER A 365 30.75 -9.31 17.46
C SER A 365 30.22 -8.15 16.62
N LEU A 366 30.96 -7.81 15.56
CA LEU A 366 30.60 -6.76 14.61
C LEU A 366 30.50 -7.34 13.20
N ALA A 367 29.60 -6.79 12.41
CA ALA A 367 29.51 -7.02 10.98
C ALA A 367 29.41 -5.67 10.26
N SER A 368 30.14 -5.50 9.16
CA SER A 368 30.15 -4.24 8.42
C SER A 368 29.85 -4.46 6.93
N TYR A 369 29.18 -3.48 6.32
CA TYR A 369 28.86 -3.46 4.89
C TYR A 369 28.76 -2.01 4.38
N LEU A 370 29.01 -1.80 3.09
CA LEU A 370 28.77 -0.53 2.41
C LEU A 370 27.31 -0.43 2.00
N THR A 371 26.70 0.73 2.21
CA THR A 371 25.36 1.05 1.74
C THR A 371 25.37 1.45 0.26
N LEU A 372 25.65 0.47 -0.60
CA LEU A 372 25.51 0.70 -2.04
C LEU A 372 24.04 0.57 -2.46
N PRO A 373 23.61 1.32 -3.50
CA PRO A 373 22.26 1.22 -4.00
C PRO A 373 21.89 -0.19 -4.44
N SER A 374 20.66 -0.63 -4.15
CA SER A 374 20.14 -1.95 -4.53
C SER A 374 19.05 -1.85 -5.61
N LEU A 375 18.88 -2.93 -6.37
CA LEU A 375 17.80 -3.00 -7.37
C LEU A 375 16.44 -3.12 -6.66
N PRO A 376 15.42 -2.32 -7.05
CA PRO A 376 14.12 -2.30 -6.37
C PRO A 376 13.41 -3.65 -6.45
N THR A 377 13.49 -4.33 -7.59
CA THR A 377 12.81 -5.61 -7.83
C THR A 377 13.25 -6.74 -6.91
N MET A 378 14.39 -6.61 -6.24
CA MET A 378 14.86 -7.61 -5.28
C MET A 378 14.78 -7.15 -3.83
N THR A 379 14.73 -5.84 -3.58
CA THR A 379 14.92 -5.26 -2.24
C THR A 379 13.76 -4.40 -1.76
N ASP A 380 12.75 -4.22 -2.61
CA ASP A 380 11.61 -3.36 -2.35
C ASP A 380 10.33 -3.97 -2.94
N VAL A 381 10.01 -5.19 -2.48
CA VAL A 381 8.94 -6.05 -3.01
C VAL A 381 7.60 -5.33 -3.13
N PRO A 382 7.13 -4.56 -2.12
CA PRO A 382 5.85 -3.88 -2.24
C PRO A 382 5.79 -2.89 -3.41
N ASN A 383 6.90 -2.22 -3.73
CA ASN A 383 6.96 -1.29 -4.87
C ASN A 383 6.87 -2.01 -6.23
N ILE A 384 7.09 -3.33 -6.30
CA ILE A 384 7.00 -4.10 -7.55
C ILE A 384 5.57 -4.12 -8.08
N ALA A 385 4.58 -4.26 -7.20
CA ALA A 385 3.17 -4.30 -7.60
C ALA A 385 2.77 -3.04 -8.40
N LEU A 386 3.24 -1.86 -7.99
CA LEU A 386 2.98 -0.62 -8.71
C LEU A 386 3.71 -0.54 -10.07
N LEU A 387 4.94 -1.05 -10.15
CA LEU A 387 5.70 -1.08 -11.41
C LEU A 387 5.06 -2.02 -12.44
N GLU A 388 4.53 -3.16 -11.98
CA GLU A 388 3.82 -4.12 -12.83
C GLU A 388 2.44 -3.60 -13.25
N ALA A 389 1.67 -3.00 -12.32
CA ALA A 389 0.38 -2.35 -12.61
C ALA A 389 0.53 -1.18 -13.60
N GLY A 390 1.60 -0.38 -13.48
CA GLY A 390 1.84 0.79 -14.34
C GLY A 390 2.37 0.49 -15.75
N GLY A 391 2.47 -0.79 -16.15
CA GLY A 391 2.95 -1.16 -17.49
C GLY A 391 4.45 -0.94 -17.71
N VAL A 392 5.23 -0.70 -16.65
CA VAL A 392 6.71 -0.59 -16.71
C VAL A 392 7.37 -1.92 -17.12
N ASN A 393 6.58 -2.99 -17.21
CA ASN A 393 6.93 -4.24 -17.87
C ASN A 393 7.50 -4.09 -19.28
N ALA A 394 7.15 -3.03 -20.02
CA ALA A 394 7.78 -2.75 -21.32
C ALA A 394 9.29 -2.44 -21.22
N LEU A 395 9.76 -1.90 -20.09
CA LEU A 395 11.18 -1.61 -19.80
C LEU A 395 11.89 -2.78 -19.12
N THR A 396 11.23 -3.51 -18.20
CA THR A 396 11.83 -4.68 -17.51
C THR A 396 11.88 -5.92 -18.40
N GLY A 397 10.90 -6.12 -19.29
CA GLY A 397 10.91 -7.18 -20.29
C GLY A 397 12.05 -7.04 -21.32
N ALA A 398 12.59 -5.83 -21.51
CA ALA A 398 13.74 -5.57 -22.38
C ALA A 398 15.10 -5.85 -21.72
N LEU A 399 15.14 -6.00 -20.38
CA LEU A 399 16.37 -6.18 -19.59
C LEU A 399 16.16 -7.28 -18.53
N PRO A 400 16.51 -8.55 -18.80
CA PRO A 400 16.23 -9.69 -17.91
C PRO A 400 16.76 -9.55 -16.47
N LEU A 401 17.79 -8.73 -16.23
CA LEU A 401 18.34 -8.44 -14.90
C LEU A 401 17.38 -7.59 -14.04
N LEU A 402 16.54 -6.76 -14.66
CA LEU A 402 15.55 -5.92 -13.98
C LEU A 402 14.23 -6.64 -13.72
N ALA A 403 14.03 -7.83 -14.29
CA ALA A 403 12.87 -8.69 -14.04
C ALA A 403 13.12 -9.73 -12.92
N GLN A 404 14.35 -9.80 -12.38
CA GLN A 404 14.67 -10.70 -11.28
C GLN A 404 14.01 -10.21 -9.99
N THR A 405 13.16 -11.07 -9.44
CA THR A 405 12.46 -10.89 -8.17
C THR A 405 13.06 -11.74 -7.05
N ASN A 406 14.02 -12.62 -7.37
CA ASN A 406 14.76 -13.40 -6.39
C ASN A 406 15.97 -12.61 -5.87
N LEU A 407 16.16 -12.57 -4.55
CA LEU A 407 17.33 -11.92 -3.95
C LEU A 407 18.33 -12.99 -3.53
N ALA A 408 19.35 -13.22 -4.37
CA ALA A 408 20.47 -14.09 -4.02
C ALA A 408 21.17 -13.59 -2.74
N SER A 409 21.90 -14.49 -2.06
CA SER A 409 22.68 -14.10 -0.88
C SER A 409 23.68 -13.01 -1.28
N ILE A 410 23.55 -11.84 -0.67
CA ILE A 410 24.54 -10.77 -0.78
C ILE A 410 25.52 -11.00 0.37
N ASP A 411 26.71 -11.47 -0.01
CA ASP A 411 27.75 -11.83 0.92
C ASP A 411 28.83 -10.74 0.94
N GLY A 412 28.83 -9.87 1.96
CA GLY A 412 29.96 -9.00 2.27
C GLY A 412 29.77 -7.54 1.88
N LEU A 413 30.56 -7.05 0.92
CA LEU A 413 30.86 -5.61 0.73
C LEU A 413 29.62 -4.71 0.64
N THR A 414 28.50 -5.20 0.09
CA THR A 414 27.32 -4.40 -0.23
C THR A 414 26.06 -4.77 0.56
N GLY A 415 26.19 -5.70 1.52
CA GLY A 415 25.08 -6.11 2.37
C GLY A 415 25.43 -7.27 3.31
N GLN A 416 24.61 -7.46 4.33
CA GLN A 416 24.74 -8.56 5.29
C GLN A 416 23.52 -9.47 5.23
N THR A 417 23.77 -10.76 5.02
CA THR A 417 22.73 -11.79 4.98
C THR A 417 22.77 -12.62 6.27
N PHE A 418 21.61 -12.90 6.87
CA PHE A 418 21.46 -13.81 8.01
C PHE A 418 20.33 -14.79 7.74
N THR A 419 20.57 -16.09 7.92
CA THR A 419 19.60 -17.15 7.59
C THR A 419 19.45 -18.14 8.74
N THR A 420 18.24 -18.62 9.02
CA THR A 420 18.03 -19.70 9.99
C THR A 420 18.60 -21.05 9.50
N ALA A 421 18.71 -22.02 10.40
CA ALA A 421 18.67 -23.43 10.01
C ALA A 421 17.34 -23.75 9.28
N PRO A 422 17.24 -24.86 8.51
CA PRO A 422 15.97 -25.25 7.90
C PRO A 422 14.88 -25.37 8.96
N LEU A 423 13.66 -25.01 8.63
CA LEU A 423 12.51 -25.29 9.50
C LEU A 423 12.27 -26.80 9.55
N ALA A 424 12.08 -27.34 10.74
CA ALA A 424 11.80 -28.77 10.94
C ALA A 424 10.36 -29.14 10.57
N SER A 425 9.45 -28.18 10.61
CA SER A 425 8.03 -28.30 10.25
C SER A 425 7.54 -27.00 9.59
N PRO A 426 6.44 -27.02 8.83
CA PRO A 426 5.86 -25.79 8.29
C PRO A 426 5.50 -24.80 9.40
N ALA A 427 5.56 -23.51 9.10
CA ALA A 427 5.16 -22.43 10.02
C ALA A 427 4.47 -21.29 9.28
N ASP A 428 3.31 -20.87 9.79
CA ASP A 428 2.57 -19.73 9.26
C ASP A 428 2.96 -18.47 10.00
N LEU A 429 3.45 -17.50 9.24
CA LEU A 429 3.79 -16.18 9.73
C LEU A 429 2.87 -15.15 9.11
N ALA A 430 2.06 -14.49 9.95
CA ALA A 430 1.27 -13.34 9.53
C ALA A 430 1.25 -12.25 10.61
N GLY A 431 1.67 -11.04 10.27
CA GLY A 431 1.83 -9.96 11.24
C GLY A 431 2.92 -8.95 10.88
N PRO A 432 3.03 -7.86 11.65
CA PRO A 432 4.18 -6.97 11.57
C PRO A 432 5.48 -7.66 12.03
N VAL A 433 6.58 -7.27 11.41
CA VAL A 433 7.93 -7.75 11.72
C VAL A 433 8.76 -6.58 12.22
N ALA A 434 9.53 -6.81 13.29
CA ALA A 434 10.41 -5.77 13.86
C ALA A 434 11.87 -6.22 13.80
N LEU A 435 12.75 -5.31 13.37
CA LEU A 435 14.19 -5.49 13.49
C LEU A 435 14.76 -4.44 14.45
N ASP A 436 15.24 -4.89 15.60
CA ASP A 436 16.07 -4.11 16.50
C ASP A 436 17.53 -4.23 16.05
N VAL A 437 18.19 -3.11 15.75
CA VAL A 437 19.60 -3.10 15.35
C VAL A 437 20.38 -2.00 16.07
N THR A 438 21.52 -2.36 16.64
CA THR A 438 22.51 -1.39 17.12
C THR A 438 23.53 -1.17 16.02
N LEU A 439 23.48 0.01 15.39
CA LEU A 439 24.19 0.35 14.16
C LEU A 439 25.03 1.62 14.36
N ALA A 440 26.25 1.62 13.81
CA ALA A 440 27.05 2.82 13.56
C ALA A 440 27.18 3.04 12.04
N THR A 441 27.23 4.29 11.60
CA THR A 441 27.44 4.67 10.20
C THR A 441 28.55 5.71 10.08
N THR A 442 29.31 5.73 8.98
CA THR A 442 30.38 6.73 8.73
C THR A 442 29.86 8.08 8.23
N THR A 443 28.57 8.23 8.00
CA THR A 443 27.92 9.49 7.59
C THR A 443 26.94 9.96 8.66
N PRO A 444 26.63 11.28 8.77
CA PRO A 444 25.63 11.76 9.72
C PRO A 444 24.21 11.19 9.44
N GLY A 445 23.88 11.01 8.16
CA GLY A 445 22.63 10.41 7.70
C GLY A 445 22.90 9.32 6.68
N SER A 446 22.18 8.21 6.80
CA SER A 446 22.17 7.08 5.90
C SER A 446 20.78 6.45 5.95
N ALA A 447 20.55 5.38 5.22
CA ALA A 447 19.31 4.63 5.29
C ALA A 447 19.57 3.12 5.23
N LEU A 448 18.65 2.37 5.84
CA LEU A 448 18.72 0.94 6.06
C LEU A 448 17.53 0.27 5.38
N TRP A 449 17.81 -0.72 4.54
CA TRP A 449 16.82 -1.65 4.00
C TRP A 449 17.03 -3.01 4.64
N ALA A 450 15.96 -3.56 5.21
CA ALA A 450 15.90 -4.90 5.75
C ALA A 450 14.89 -5.71 4.94
N VAL A 451 15.36 -6.68 4.16
CA VAL A 451 14.52 -7.52 3.30
C VAL A 451 14.33 -8.86 3.99
N LEU A 452 13.08 -9.26 4.22
CA LEU A 452 12.71 -10.58 4.74
C LEU A 452 12.36 -11.50 3.57
N SER A 453 12.93 -12.70 3.53
CA SER A 453 12.74 -13.66 2.45
C SER A 453 12.46 -15.08 2.96
N ASP A 454 11.71 -15.83 2.15
CA ASP A 454 11.60 -17.29 2.22
C ASP A 454 12.65 -17.94 1.32
N VAL A 455 13.52 -18.78 1.91
CA VAL A 455 14.52 -19.54 1.17
C VAL A 455 14.09 -21.00 1.07
N ALA A 456 13.79 -21.45 -0.15
CA ALA A 456 13.43 -22.82 -0.45
C ALA A 456 14.61 -23.80 -0.26
N PRO A 457 14.36 -25.12 -0.14
CA PRO A 457 15.41 -26.12 0.09
C PRO A 457 16.47 -26.19 -1.02
N ASP A 458 16.12 -25.78 -2.25
CA ASP A 458 17.03 -25.67 -3.39
C ASP A 458 17.94 -24.42 -3.34
N GLY A 459 17.73 -23.54 -2.36
CA GLY A 459 18.47 -22.29 -2.17
C GLY A 459 17.82 -21.06 -2.82
N THR A 460 16.70 -21.22 -3.54
CA THR A 460 15.96 -20.10 -4.12
C THR A 460 15.43 -19.19 -3.02
N SER A 461 15.68 -17.88 -3.13
CA SER A 461 15.36 -16.88 -2.11
C SER A 461 14.31 -15.93 -2.65
N ASN A 462 13.15 -15.91 -1.98
CA ASN A 462 11.95 -15.18 -2.37
C ASN A 462 11.67 -14.07 -1.36
N PRO A 463 11.97 -12.81 -1.70
CA PRO A 463 11.60 -11.65 -0.90
C PRO A 463 10.09 -11.60 -0.63
N LEU A 464 9.73 -11.36 0.63
CA LEU A 464 8.34 -11.30 1.10
C LEU A 464 7.92 -9.87 1.46
N THR A 465 8.75 -9.17 2.24
CA THR A 465 8.49 -7.81 2.73
C THR A 465 9.80 -7.06 2.96
N VAL A 466 9.70 -5.76 3.19
CA VAL A 466 10.83 -4.86 3.42
C VAL A 466 10.56 -3.93 4.60
N GLY A 467 11.62 -3.58 5.30
CA GLY A 467 11.67 -2.48 6.26
C GLY A 467 12.65 -1.43 5.78
N ARG A 468 12.22 -0.18 5.81
CA ARG A 468 13.00 0.99 5.37
C ARG A 468 13.17 1.90 6.58
N LEU A 469 14.37 2.47 6.79
CA LEU A 469 14.58 3.44 7.85
C LEU A 469 15.74 4.38 7.54
N SER A 470 15.48 5.69 7.61
CA SER A 470 16.51 6.73 7.68
C SER A 470 17.15 6.74 9.06
N THR A 471 18.49 6.67 9.13
CA THR A 471 19.22 6.74 10.42
C THR A 471 19.12 8.11 11.08
N SER A 472 18.59 9.10 10.37
CA SER A 472 18.25 10.40 10.95
C SER A 472 16.98 10.36 11.81
N HIS A 473 16.19 9.29 11.76
CA HIS A 473 14.93 9.16 12.52
C HIS A 473 14.96 7.94 13.45
N PRO A 474 15.73 7.97 14.54
CA PRO A 474 15.87 6.82 15.45
C PRO A 474 14.69 6.62 16.40
N GLY A 475 13.82 7.63 16.55
CA GLY A 475 12.75 7.65 17.54
C GLY A 475 11.56 6.78 17.15
N ILE A 476 10.81 6.36 18.15
CA ILE A 476 9.48 5.75 17.99
C ILE A 476 8.49 6.45 18.93
N VAL A 477 7.21 6.47 18.56
CA VAL A 477 6.12 6.92 19.41
C VAL A 477 5.57 5.71 20.16
N ALA A 478 6.07 5.49 21.39
CA ALA A 478 5.77 4.29 22.18
C ALA A 478 4.27 3.99 22.32
N ALA A 479 3.43 5.03 22.48
CA ALA A 479 1.98 4.89 22.64
C ALA A 479 1.26 4.39 21.37
N ARG A 480 1.88 4.49 20.18
CA ARG A 480 1.33 4.02 18.90
C ARG A 480 1.99 2.73 18.41
N SER A 481 3.12 2.32 19.01
CA SER A 481 3.81 1.08 18.70
C SER A 481 3.02 -0.13 19.21
N LEU A 482 3.00 -1.22 18.44
CA LEU A 482 2.46 -2.49 18.91
C LEU A 482 3.49 -3.19 19.80
N VAL A 483 3.03 -3.72 20.93
CA VAL A 483 3.82 -4.55 21.84
C VAL A 483 3.22 -5.95 21.95
N ASP A 484 4.07 -6.95 22.17
CA ASP A 484 3.62 -8.30 22.51
C ASP A 484 3.28 -8.44 24.00
N GLN A 485 2.92 -9.67 24.41
CA GLN A 485 2.56 -10.00 25.79
C GLN A 485 3.70 -9.79 26.79
N GLU A 486 4.95 -9.82 26.32
CA GLU A 486 6.14 -9.55 27.12
C GLU A 486 6.54 -8.07 27.14
N GLY A 487 5.75 -7.19 26.50
CA GLY A 487 5.99 -5.75 26.42
C GLY A 487 7.10 -5.37 25.43
N ARG A 488 7.51 -6.28 24.53
CA ARG A 488 8.51 -6.00 23.50
C ARG A 488 7.82 -5.32 22.31
N VAL A 489 8.48 -4.31 21.74
CA VAL A 489 7.98 -3.66 20.51
C VAL A 489 8.09 -4.63 19.34
N VAL A 490 6.95 -4.91 18.69
CA VAL A 490 6.81 -5.83 17.56
C VAL A 490 6.32 -5.16 16.28
N GLN A 491 5.79 -3.94 16.39
CA GLN A 491 5.60 -3.01 15.28
C GLN A 491 5.99 -1.61 15.77
N PRO A 492 7.24 -1.17 15.54
CA PRO A 492 7.66 0.16 15.96
C PRO A 492 6.91 1.21 15.15
N TYR A 493 6.26 2.14 15.82
CA TYR A 493 5.68 3.30 15.17
C TYR A 493 6.71 4.43 15.16
N GLY A 494 7.43 4.60 14.04
CA GLY A 494 8.53 5.57 13.94
C GLY A 494 8.12 7.01 14.26
N ASP A 495 9.02 7.80 14.84
CA ASP A 495 8.87 9.24 14.99
C ASP A 495 9.66 9.95 13.89
N TYR A 496 8.94 10.58 12.97
CA TYR A 496 9.48 11.27 11.81
C TYR A 496 9.25 12.80 11.88
N THR A 497 8.87 13.32 13.04
CA THR A 497 8.60 14.75 13.24
C THR A 497 9.88 15.58 13.26
N HIS A 498 11.00 14.98 13.73
CA HIS A 498 12.29 15.64 13.85
C HIS A 498 13.45 14.70 13.51
N ALA A 499 14.37 15.19 12.67
CA ALA A 499 15.61 14.50 12.40
C ALA A 499 16.62 14.67 13.56
N SER A 500 17.19 13.56 14.01
CA SER A 500 18.27 13.49 14.99
C SER A 500 19.35 12.52 14.48
N PRO A 501 20.25 12.95 13.57
CA PRO A 501 21.35 12.11 13.10
C PRO A 501 22.34 11.76 14.23
N ALA A 502 22.95 10.58 14.14
CA ALA A 502 24.06 10.21 15.03
C ALA A 502 25.38 10.80 14.54
N ALA A 503 26.35 11.00 15.46
CA ALA A 503 27.70 11.34 15.04
C ALA A 503 28.31 10.18 14.23
N PRO A 504 29.11 10.44 13.16
CA PRO A 504 29.79 9.39 12.42
C PRO A 504 30.56 8.43 13.34
N GLY A 505 30.36 7.13 13.17
CA GLY A 505 30.97 6.06 13.97
C GLY A 505 30.30 5.79 15.32
N ALA A 506 29.33 6.62 15.75
CA ALA A 506 28.60 6.39 16.99
C ALA A 506 27.54 5.31 16.81
N PHE A 507 27.57 4.30 17.68
CA PHE A 507 26.53 3.28 17.74
C PHE A 507 25.25 3.84 18.34
N ARG A 508 24.13 3.59 17.66
CA ARG A 508 22.77 3.90 18.13
C ARG A 508 21.84 2.73 17.85
N ARG A 509 20.83 2.54 18.71
CA ARG A 509 19.76 1.57 18.49
C ARG A 509 18.72 2.16 17.53
N TYR A 510 18.28 1.35 16.57
CA TYR A 510 17.21 1.64 15.64
C TYR A 510 16.20 0.49 15.68
N GLN A 511 14.92 0.83 15.58
CA GLN A 511 13.83 -0.14 15.47
C GLN A 511 13.21 0.00 14.09
N VAL A 512 13.48 -0.94 13.21
CA VAL A 512 12.98 -0.93 11.83
C VAL A 512 11.64 -1.67 11.81
N GLU A 513 10.61 -0.99 11.34
CA GLU A 513 9.33 -1.61 10.96
C GLU A 513 9.54 -2.29 9.61
N LEU A 514 9.36 -3.61 9.55
CA LEU A 514 9.12 -4.32 8.31
C LEU A 514 7.61 -4.44 8.16
N TRP A 515 7.09 -4.10 6.99
CA TRP A 515 5.64 -4.15 6.74
C TRP A 515 5.09 -5.56 6.96
N PRO A 516 3.80 -5.70 7.33
CA PRO A 516 3.23 -6.99 7.65
C PRO A 516 3.50 -8.05 6.59
N VAL A 517 3.99 -9.21 7.04
CA VAL A 517 4.21 -10.38 6.19
C VAL A 517 3.00 -11.30 6.28
N GLY A 518 2.73 -12.07 5.24
CA GLY A 518 1.79 -13.19 5.24
C GLY A 518 2.33 -14.34 4.39
N ASN A 519 2.96 -15.33 5.01
CA ASN A 519 3.57 -16.47 4.31
C ASN A 519 3.56 -17.75 5.17
N ARG A 520 3.26 -18.88 4.54
CA ARG A 520 3.51 -20.23 5.06
C ARG A 520 4.90 -20.69 4.59
N PHE A 521 5.83 -20.80 5.53
CA PHE A 521 7.15 -21.37 5.28
C PHE A 521 7.05 -22.90 5.32
N GLY A 522 7.51 -23.58 4.28
CA GLY A 522 7.50 -25.05 4.21
C GLY A 522 8.55 -25.70 5.14
N ALA A 523 8.38 -26.99 5.44
CA ALA A 523 9.46 -27.76 6.06
C ALA A 523 10.70 -27.78 5.15
N GLY A 524 11.89 -27.60 5.73
CA GLY A 524 13.14 -27.46 4.99
C GLY A 524 13.42 -26.06 4.45
N HIS A 525 12.43 -25.16 4.42
CA HIS A 525 12.64 -23.76 4.07
C HIS A 525 13.39 -23.02 5.17
N ARG A 526 13.84 -21.79 4.91
CA ARG A 526 14.55 -20.96 5.90
C ARG A 526 14.01 -19.53 5.89
N ILE A 527 14.05 -18.89 7.04
CA ILE A 527 13.84 -17.45 7.16
C ILE A 527 15.18 -16.76 6.92
N ARG A 528 15.20 -15.76 6.04
CA ARG A 528 16.38 -14.93 5.76
C ARG A 528 16.05 -13.46 5.95
N VAL A 529 16.95 -12.72 6.58
CA VAL A 529 16.96 -11.25 6.56
C VAL A 529 18.25 -10.75 5.92
N GLN A 530 18.11 -9.78 5.02
CA GLN A 530 19.22 -9.11 4.35
C GLN A 530 19.22 -7.63 4.66
N LEU A 531 20.35 -7.13 5.17
CA LEU A 531 20.59 -5.71 5.41
C LEU A 531 21.36 -5.15 4.22
N VAL A 532 20.76 -4.20 3.50
CA VAL A 532 21.33 -3.60 2.29
C VAL A 532 21.25 -2.08 2.34
N GLY A 533 21.86 -1.42 1.35
CA GLY A 533 21.75 0.03 1.15
C GLY A 533 20.41 0.43 0.50
N THR A 534 20.31 1.71 0.13
CA THR A 534 19.10 2.32 -0.42
C THR A 534 18.64 1.66 -1.72
N SER A 535 17.35 1.33 -1.82
CA SER A 535 16.73 0.92 -3.08
C SER A 535 16.79 2.06 -4.11
N LEU A 536 17.06 1.75 -5.39
CA LEU A 536 17.02 2.73 -6.48
C LEU A 536 15.61 3.31 -6.74
N ALA A 537 14.58 2.85 -6.02
CA ALA A 537 13.27 3.49 -6.00
C ALA A 537 13.26 4.83 -5.22
N SER A 538 14.28 5.04 -4.38
CA SER A 538 14.46 6.23 -3.53
C SER A 538 15.63 7.08 -4.02
N PRO A 539 15.68 8.38 -3.66
CA PRO A 539 16.84 9.22 -3.93
C PRO A 539 18.13 8.62 -3.37
N LEU A 540 19.21 8.73 -4.15
CA LEU A 540 20.51 8.18 -3.76
C LEU A 540 21.07 8.89 -2.52
N ALA A 541 21.46 8.11 -1.52
CA ALA A 541 22.26 8.58 -0.40
C ALA A 541 23.76 8.45 -0.72
N LEU A 542 24.58 9.25 -0.02
CA LEU A 542 26.04 9.05 -0.05
C LEU A 542 26.37 7.65 0.49
N PRO A 543 27.26 6.89 -0.16
CA PRO A 543 27.70 5.60 0.36
C PRO A 543 28.29 5.76 1.76
N ALA A 544 27.83 4.93 2.70
CA ALA A 544 28.31 4.87 4.06
C ALA A 544 28.79 3.46 4.39
N LEU A 545 29.70 3.32 5.35
CA LEU A 545 30.01 2.05 5.97
C LEU A 545 29.11 1.88 7.19
N HIS A 546 28.20 0.92 7.12
CA HIS A 546 27.38 0.48 8.23
C HIS A 546 28.11 -0.59 9.02
N THR A 547 28.11 -0.48 10.35
CA THR A 547 28.63 -1.49 11.28
C THR A 547 27.56 -1.86 12.30
N VAL A 548 27.08 -3.10 12.27
CA VAL A 548 26.05 -3.62 13.17
C VAL A 548 26.68 -4.46 14.30
N ARG A 549 26.09 -4.38 15.49
CA ARG A 549 26.42 -5.29 16.60
C ARG A 549 25.62 -6.58 16.50
N LEU A 550 26.32 -7.70 16.64
CA LEU A 550 25.76 -9.05 16.66
C LEU A 550 26.05 -9.70 18.00
N GLY A 551 25.17 -10.61 18.45
CA GLY A 551 25.31 -11.27 19.74
C GLY A 551 25.33 -10.33 20.96
N GLY A 552 25.36 -10.90 22.15
CA GLY A 552 25.26 -10.17 23.41
C GLY A 552 23.87 -9.57 23.67
N ALA A 553 23.77 -8.78 24.74
CA ALA A 553 22.50 -8.17 25.17
C ALA A 553 21.97 -7.12 24.18
N ASP A 554 22.87 -6.38 23.51
CA ASP A 554 22.55 -5.28 22.59
C ASP A 554 22.74 -5.63 21.10
N GLY A 555 22.91 -6.92 20.80
CA GLY A 555 23.00 -7.43 19.44
C GLY A 555 21.68 -7.31 18.67
N ALA A 556 21.77 -7.26 17.35
CA ALA A 556 20.62 -7.14 16.48
C ALA A 556 19.68 -8.36 16.55
N ARG A 557 18.37 -8.11 16.53
CA ARG A 557 17.31 -9.11 16.74
C ARG A 557 16.15 -8.84 15.80
N LEU A 558 15.69 -9.90 15.13
CA LEU A 558 14.49 -9.91 14.32
C LEU A 558 13.35 -10.55 15.13
N ARG A 559 12.16 -9.96 15.11
CA ARG A 559 10.95 -10.54 15.70
C ARG A 559 9.96 -10.86 14.60
N VAL A 560 9.60 -12.13 14.47
CA VAL A 560 8.67 -12.61 13.45
C VAL A 560 7.37 -13.11 14.06
N PRO A 561 6.20 -12.78 13.48
CA PRO A 561 4.89 -13.11 14.03
C PRO A 561 4.49 -14.52 13.65
N VAL A 562 4.55 -15.47 14.59
CA VAL A 562 4.13 -16.85 14.38
C VAL A 562 2.66 -16.97 14.77
N LEU A 563 1.83 -17.45 13.85
CA LEU A 563 0.40 -17.61 14.09
C LEU A 563 0.08 -18.71 15.11
N PRO A 564 -1.07 -18.63 15.81
CA PRO A 564 -1.55 -19.72 16.67
C PRO A 564 -1.59 -21.06 15.93
N GLY A 565 -1.18 -22.13 16.60
CA GLY A 565 -1.13 -23.48 16.01
C GLY A 565 0.10 -23.72 15.12
N SER A 566 0.92 -22.71 14.84
CA SER A 566 2.25 -22.84 14.25
C SER A 566 3.35 -22.77 15.31
N ALA A 567 4.53 -23.31 14.99
CA ALA A 567 5.71 -23.17 15.84
C ALA A 567 6.96 -22.95 14.98
N LEU A 568 7.80 -22.02 15.38
CA LEU A 568 9.10 -21.81 14.74
C LEU A 568 10.12 -22.85 15.24
N SER A 569 10.05 -24.06 14.69
CA SER A 569 10.96 -25.15 15.00
C SER A 569 12.08 -25.22 13.97
N LEU A 570 13.33 -25.08 14.42
CA LEU A 570 14.51 -25.16 13.56
C LEU A 570 15.13 -26.57 13.65
N ALA A 571 15.53 -27.11 12.50
CA ALA A 571 16.30 -28.34 12.43
C ALA A 571 17.67 -28.14 13.11
N PRO A 572 18.22 -29.20 13.73
CA PRO A 572 19.49 -29.15 14.45
C PRO A 572 20.70 -28.80 13.57
#